data_AF-A0A5N0HW83-F1
#
_entry.id   AF-A0A5N0HW83-F1
#
_cell.length_a   1.000
_cell.length_b   1.000
_cell.length_c   1.000
_cell.angle_alpha   90.00
_cell.angle_beta   90.00
_cell.angle_gamma   90.00
#
_symmetry.space_group_name_H-M   'P 1'
#
loop_
_entity.id
_entity.type
_entity.pdbx_description
1 polymer ?
#
loop_
_entity_poly.entity_id
_entity_poly.type
_entity_poly.pdbx_seq_one_letter_code
_entity_poly.pdbx_strand_id
1 'polypeptide(L)'
;MVTVEADADEVERRLAAGELRCPVCSGVLRGWGWARPRQLRGPDGSLQLCPRRSRCTSCGVTHVLLPVTALLRRADAAAVVVLALVEKATRGVGFRRIAAKLARPAETVRGWLRRFAERAEAVRSVRGASAKSEREAVVGASR
;
A
#
# COMPACT_ATOMS: atom_id res chain seq x y z
N MET A 1 -4.93 2.77 -11.42
CA MET A 1 -3.80 2.82 -10.45
C MET A 1 -3.23 1.43 -10.35
N VAL A 2 -1.92 1.31 -10.14
CA VAL A 2 -1.23 0.06 -9.82
C VAL A 2 -0.45 0.30 -8.53
N THR A 3 -0.55 -0.62 -7.57
CA THR A 3 0.27 -0.57 -6.36
C THR A 3 1.62 -1.19 -6.66
N VAL A 4 2.70 -0.51 -6.26
CA VAL A 4 4.09 -0.92 -6.52
C VAL A 4 4.92 -0.89 -5.23
N GLU A 5 6.18 -1.30 -5.32
CA GLU A 5 7.12 -1.30 -4.19
C GLU A 5 7.30 0.10 -3.58
N ALA A 6 7.88 0.13 -2.38
CA ALA A 6 8.11 1.38 -1.64
C ALA A 6 9.21 2.25 -2.27
N ASP A 7 10.24 1.60 -2.82
CA ASP A 7 11.42 2.25 -3.38
C ASP A 7 11.13 2.76 -4.80
N ALA A 8 11.31 4.06 -5.00
CA ALA A 8 11.07 4.70 -6.29
C ALA A 8 12.07 4.27 -7.36
N ASP A 9 13.33 4.02 -6.97
CA ASP A 9 14.38 3.62 -7.90
C ASP A 9 14.12 2.21 -8.41
N GLU A 10 13.68 1.30 -7.53
CA GLU A 10 13.21 -0.03 -7.92
C GLU A 10 12.08 0.05 -8.96
N VAL A 11 11.10 0.91 -8.70
CA VAL A 11 9.95 1.08 -9.60
C VAL A 11 10.41 1.60 -10.96
N GLU A 12 11.32 2.57 -11.03
CA GLU A 12 11.86 3.05 -12.31
C GLU A 12 12.68 1.97 -13.02
N ARG A 13 13.52 1.20 -12.31
CA ARG A 13 14.27 0.07 -12.91
C ARG A 13 13.34 -0.95 -13.56
N ARG A 14 12.31 -1.39 -12.82
CA ARG A 14 11.32 -2.38 -13.32
C ARG A 14 10.47 -1.83 -14.45
N LEU A 15 10.13 -0.54 -14.40
CA LEU A 15 9.39 0.13 -15.48
C LEU A 15 10.24 0.24 -16.76
N ALA A 16 11.52 0.55 -16.62
CA ALA A 16 12.48 0.59 -17.74
C ALA A 16 12.70 -0.81 -18.35
N ALA A 17 12.85 -1.84 -17.50
CA ALA A 17 12.92 -3.24 -17.92
C ALA A 17 11.60 -3.77 -18.54
N GLY A 18 10.47 -3.07 -18.34
CA GLY A 18 9.17 -3.47 -18.86
C GLY A 18 8.56 -4.66 -18.11
N GLU A 19 8.91 -4.81 -16.83
CA GLU A 19 8.44 -5.86 -15.95
C GLU A 19 7.06 -5.56 -15.35
N LEU A 20 6.67 -4.28 -15.32
CA LEU A 20 5.35 -3.87 -14.83
C LEU A 20 4.27 -4.13 -15.89
N ARG A 21 3.19 -4.80 -15.46
CA ARG A 21 2.10 -5.25 -16.33
C ARG A 21 0.82 -4.43 -16.10
N CYS A 22 0.09 -4.18 -17.16
CA CYS A 22 -1.19 -3.49 -17.12
C CYS A 22 -2.24 -4.37 -16.44
N PRO A 23 -2.97 -3.90 -15.42
CA PRO A 23 -4.00 -4.69 -14.76
C PRO A 23 -5.26 -4.90 -15.60
N VAL A 24 -5.37 -4.27 -16.78
CA VAL A 24 -6.53 -4.35 -17.67
C VAL A 24 -6.32 -5.38 -18.78
N CYS A 25 -5.15 -5.36 -19.43
CA CYS A 25 -4.86 -6.23 -20.59
C CYS A 25 -3.55 -7.01 -20.47
N SER A 26 -2.89 -6.98 -19.32
CA SER A 26 -1.59 -7.61 -19.07
C SER A 26 -0.43 -7.12 -19.97
N GLY A 27 -0.63 -6.09 -20.79
CA GLY A 27 0.42 -5.49 -21.62
C GLY A 27 1.52 -4.79 -20.81
N VAL A 28 2.67 -4.54 -21.44
CA VAL A 28 3.81 -3.85 -20.81
C VAL A 28 3.45 -2.41 -20.47
N LEU A 29 3.81 -1.96 -19.27
CA LEU A 29 3.74 -0.56 -18.87
C LEU A 29 5.06 0.14 -19.18
N ARG A 30 4.99 1.35 -19.74
CA ARG A 30 6.15 2.24 -19.99
C ARG A 30 5.98 3.57 -19.29
N GLY A 31 7.10 4.25 -19.03
CA GLY A 31 7.09 5.60 -18.45
C GLY A 31 6.33 6.58 -19.34
N TRP A 32 5.44 7.37 -18.73
CA TRP A 32 4.63 8.38 -19.44
C TRP A 32 4.80 9.78 -18.85
N GLY A 33 4.95 9.90 -17.54
CA GLY A 33 5.04 11.18 -16.87
C GLY A 33 4.95 11.05 -15.36
N TRP A 34 4.60 12.13 -14.68
CA TRP A 34 4.47 12.14 -13.22
C TRP A 34 3.08 12.61 -12.82
N ALA A 35 2.58 12.08 -11.70
CA ALA A 35 1.39 12.63 -11.06
C ALA A 35 1.74 13.92 -10.30
N ARG A 36 0.73 14.61 -9.80
CA ARG A 36 0.97 15.78 -8.95
C ARG A 36 1.72 15.36 -7.68
N PRO A 37 2.73 16.13 -7.25
CA PRO A 37 3.35 15.93 -5.94
C PRO A 37 2.30 15.96 -4.82
N ARG A 38 2.50 15.13 -3.80
CA ARG A 38 1.64 15.04 -2.63
C ARG A 38 2.51 14.97 -1.40
N GLN A 39 2.15 15.75 -0.39
CA GLN A 39 2.72 15.61 0.93
C GLN A 39 1.90 14.58 1.73
N LEU A 40 2.58 13.58 2.27
CA LEU A 40 2.03 12.59 3.18
C LEU A 40 2.53 12.84 4.60
N ARG A 41 1.69 12.57 5.58
CA ARG A 41 2.04 12.54 7.00
C ARG A 41 2.58 11.15 7.33
N GLY A 42 3.90 11.06 7.50
CA GLY A 42 4.60 9.88 7.98
C GLY A 42 4.68 9.80 9.50
N PRO A 43 5.29 8.73 10.03
CA PRO A 43 5.57 8.59 11.46
C PRO A 43 6.59 9.63 11.94
N ASP A 44 7.65 9.85 11.16
CA ASP A 44 8.80 10.70 11.54
C ASP A 44 8.75 12.12 10.94
N GLY A 45 7.63 12.49 10.31
CA GLY A 45 7.48 13.79 9.66
C GLY A 45 6.70 13.72 8.36
N SER A 46 6.79 14.77 7.54
CA SER A 46 6.14 14.79 6.23
C SER A 46 7.02 14.14 5.16
N LEU A 47 6.43 13.28 4.35
CA LEU A 47 7.05 12.67 3.17
C LEU A 47 6.50 13.34 1.91
N GLN A 48 7.36 13.77 1.00
CA GLN A 48 6.94 14.17 -0.35
C GLN A 48 6.90 12.95 -1.26
N LEU A 49 5.79 12.80 -1.98
CA LEU A 49 5.56 11.72 -2.92
C LEU A 49 5.13 12.30 -4.26
N CYS A 50 5.88 11.99 -5.32
CA CYS A 50 5.50 12.28 -6.69
C CYS A 50 5.36 10.95 -7.45
N PRO A 51 4.16 10.34 -7.49
CA PRO A 51 3.98 9.03 -8.09
C PRO A 51 4.27 9.03 -9.59
N ARG A 52 4.95 8.00 -10.08
CA ARG A 52 5.17 7.82 -11.52
C ARG A 52 3.86 7.51 -12.24
N ARG A 53 3.69 8.02 -13.45
CA ARG A 53 2.63 7.60 -14.39
C ARG A 53 3.24 6.69 -15.44
N SER A 54 2.54 5.60 -15.70
CA SER A 54 2.84 4.69 -16.80
C SER A 54 1.70 4.64 -17.79
N ARG A 55 2.01 4.31 -19.04
CA ARG A 55 1.04 4.06 -20.10
C ARG A 55 1.25 2.65 -20.64
N CYS A 56 0.16 1.91 -20.81
CA CYS A 56 0.22 0.59 -21.41
C CYS A 56 0.51 0.70 -22.91
N THR A 57 1.46 -0.08 -23.42
CA THR A 57 1.80 -0.11 -24.84
C THR A 57 0.75 -0.81 -25.70
N SER A 58 -0.09 -1.67 -25.09
CA SER A 58 -1.12 -2.43 -25.81
C SER A 58 -2.47 -1.71 -25.84
N CYS A 59 -3.03 -1.32 -24.70
CA CYS A 59 -4.36 -0.69 -24.62
C CYS A 59 -4.33 0.84 -24.47
N GLY A 60 -3.15 1.46 -24.33
CA GLY A 60 -2.99 2.91 -24.21
C GLY A 60 -3.48 3.52 -22.88
N VAL A 61 -4.06 2.74 -21.98
CA VAL A 61 -4.54 3.20 -20.66
C VAL A 61 -3.37 3.68 -19.79
N THR A 62 -3.59 4.79 -19.08
CA THR A 62 -2.61 5.36 -18.15
C THR A 62 -2.87 4.91 -16.71
N HIS A 63 -1.82 4.49 -16.02
CA HIS A 63 -1.86 4.09 -14.62
C HIS A 63 -0.93 4.97 -13.79
N VAL A 64 -1.38 5.36 -12.61
CA VAL A 64 -0.49 5.91 -11.57
C VAL A 64 0.10 4.72 -10.81
N LEU A 65 1.44 4.66 -10.74
CA LEU A 65 2.20 3.72 -9.93
C LEU A 65 2.29 4.29 -8.51
N LEU A 66 1.46 3.78 -7.60
CA LEU A 66 1.40 4.24 -6.22
C LEU A 66 2.19 3.27 -5.32
N PRO A 67 3.21 3.75 -4.59
CA PRO A 67 3.96 2.87 -3.70
C PRO A 67 3.09 2.37 -2.54
N VAL A 68 3.36 1.17 -2.04
CA VAL A 68 2.68 0.58 -0.87
C VAL A 68 2.73 1.46 0.39
N THR A 69 3.68 2.39 0.47
CA THR A 69 3.80 3.37 1.56
C THR A 69 2.68 4.42 1.55
N ALA A 70 1.94 4.54 0.44
CA ALA A 70 0.87 5.50 0.25
C ALA A 70 -0.48 4.80 0.01
N LEU A 71 -1.53 5.33 0.61
CA LEU A 71 -2.90 4.87 0.39
C LEU A 71 -3.66 5.84 -0.52
N LEU A 72 -4.45 5.30 -1.44
CA LEU A 72 -5.25 6.08 -2.36
C LEU A 72 -6.16 7.07 -1.60
N ARG A 73 -6.10 8.35 -2.00
CA ARG A 73 -6.86 9.47 -1.40
C ARG A 73 -6.62 9.73 0.09
N ARG A 74 -5.60 9.13 0.72
CA ARG A 74 -5.20 9.47 2.09
C ARG A 74 -4.02 10.43 2.10
N ALA A 75 -4.00 11.30 3.10
CA ALA A 75 -2.89 12.20 3.40
C ALA A 75 -1.93 11.58 4.42
N ASP A 76 -2.27 10.44 5.03
CA ASP A 76 -1.44 9.72 6.00
C ASP A 76 -0.76 8.54 5.30
N ALA A 77 0.52 8.35 5.56
CA ALA A 77 1.28 7.22 5.05
C ALA A 77 0.72 5.90 5.62
N ALA A 78 0.88 4.80 4.88
CA ALA A 78 0.39 3.49 5.29
C ALA A 78 0.95 3.08 6.65
N ALA A 79 2.22 3.40 6.92
CA ALA A 79 2.88 3.16 8.21
C ALA A 79 2.14 3.80 9.40
N VAL A 80 1.65 5.04 9.27
CA VAL A 80 0.90 5.72 10.35
C VAL A 80 -0.42 5.02 10.64
N VAL A 81 -1.10 4.55 9.60
CA VAL A 81 -2.33 3.77 9.74
C VAL A 81 -2.04 2.43 10.41
N VAL A 82 -0.98 1.74 10.00
CA VAL A 82 -0.54 0.48 10.61
C VAL A 82 -0.16 0.67 12.08
N LEU A 83 0.56 1.74 12.43
CA LEU A 83 0.87 2.06 13.83
C LEU A 83 -0.41 2.22 14.67
N ALA A 84 -1.44 2.89 14.15
CA ALA A 84 -2.73 2.99 14.85
C ALA A 84 -3.38 1.62 15.09
N LEU A 85 -3.29 0.71 14.12
CA LEU A 85 -3.81 -0.65 14.25
C LEU A 85 -3.02 -1.47 15.26
N VAL A 86 -1.68 -1.38 15.23
CA VAL A 86 -0.80 -2.05 16.19
C VAL A 86 -1.05 -1.55 17.61
N GLU A 87 -1.14 -0.24 17.83
CA GLU A 87 -1.49 0.34 19.13
C GLU A 87 -2.85 -0.15 19.64
N LYS A 88 -3.85 -0.25 18.74
CA LYS A 88 -5.17 -0.77 19.10
C LYS A 88 -5.10 -2.25 19.49
N ALA A 89 -4.37 -3.06 18.73
CA ALA A 89 -4.27 -4.50 18.93
C ALA A 89 -3.45 -4.87 20.19
N THR A 90 -2.35 -4.15 20.43
CA THR A 90 -1.40 -4.48 21.52
C THR A 90 -1.79 -3.89 22.86
N ARG A 91 -2.32 -2.66 22.88
CA ARG A 91 -2.62 -1.94 24.13
C ARG A 91 -4.11 -1.88 24.46
N GLY A 92 -4.99 -2.26 23.53
CA GLY A 92 -6.45 -2.23 23.70
C GLY A 92 -7.06 -0.82 23.84
N VAL A 93 -6.24 0.25 23.85
CA VAL A 93 -6.67 1.61 24.17
C VAL A 93 -7.71 2.19 23.19
N GLY A 94 -8.46 3.18 23.66
CA GLY A 94 -9.45 3.89 22.86
C GLY A 94 -8.83 4.74 21.73
N PHE A 95 -9.58 4.95 20.65
CA PHE A 95 -9.10 5.67 19.46
C PHE A 95 -8.62 7.10 19.75
N ARG A 96 -9.19 7.78 20.76
CA ARG A 96 -8.76 9.14 21.16
C ARG A 96 -7.33 9.16 21.68
N ARG A 97 -6.91 8.14 22.45
CA ARG A 97 -5.55 8.03 22.98
C ARG A 97 -4.54 7.74 21.88
N ILE A 98 -4.90 6.89 20.93
CA ILE A 98 -4.10 6.58 19.74
C ILE A 98 -3.94 7.85 18.89
N ALA A 99 -5.03 8.59 18.67
CA ALA A 99 -5.03 9.83 17.93
C ALA A 99 -4.12 10.90 18.54
N ALA A 100 -4.17 11.06 19.87
CA ALA A 100 -3.26 11.94 20.60
C ALA A 100 -1.80 11.52 20.42
N LYS A 101 -1.48 10.22 20.57
CA LYS A 101 -0.12 9.69 20.40
C LYS A 101 0.43 9.92 18.99
N LEU A 102 -0.40 9.77 17.97
CA LEU A 102 0.00 9.94 16.57
C LEU A 102 -0.10 11.40 16.07
N ALA A 103 -0.57 12.32 16.91
CA ALA A 103 -0.90 13.70 16.53
C ALA A 103 -1.83 13.77 15.30
N ARG A 104 -2.93 13.00 15.32
CA ARG A 104 -3.94 12.95 14.24
C ARG A 104 -5.34 13.24 14.75
N PRO A 105 -6.27 13.71 13.88
CA PRO A 105 -7.66 13.91 14.28
C PRO A 105 -8.32 12.61 14.76
N ALA A 106 -9.05 12.68 15.86
CA ALA A 106 -9.66 11.49 16.49
C ALA A 106 -10.65 10.77 15.57
N GLU A 107 -11.50 11.49 14.86
CA GLU A 107 -12.47 10.89 13.92
C GLU A 107 -11.79 10.22 12.72
N THR A 108 -10.63 10.72 12.31
CA THR A 108 -9.82 10.10 11.25
C THR A 108 -9.33 8.73 11.71
N VAL A 109 -8.72 8.65 12.91
CA VAL A 109 -8.25 7.38 13.50
C VAL A 109 -9.42 6.42 13.74
N ARG A 110 -10.53 6.90 14.29
CA ARG A 110 -11.77 6.12 14.47
C ARG A 110 -12.22 5.49 13.15
N GLY A 111 -12.23 6.28 12.07
CA GLY A 111 -12.58 5.81 10.73
C GLY A 111 -11.59 4.81 10.13
N TRP A 112 -10.33 4.78 10.57
CA TRP A 112 -9.36 3.76 10.15
C TRP A 112 -9.64 2.44 10.86
N LEU A 113 -9.75 2.49 12.19
CA LEU A 113 -10.00 1.32 13.02
C LEU A 113 -11.32 0.64 12.65
N ARG A 114 -12.38 1.42 12.42
CA ARG A 114 -13.68 0.88 11.98
C ARG A 114 -13.58 0.13 10.66
N ARG A 115 -13.01 0.76 9.62
CA ARG A 115 -12.85 0.12 8.30
C ARG A 115 -11.99 -1.14 8.36
N PHE A 116 -10.96 -1.15 9.20
CA PHE A 116 -10.15 -2.35 9.39
C PHE A 116 -10.95 -3.46 10.09
N ALA A 117 -11.70 -3.15 11.15
CA ALA A 117 -12.54 -4.12 11.83
C ALA A 117 -13.57 -4.77 10.89
N GLU A 118 -14.22 -3.97 10.03
CA GLU A 118 -15.15 -4.45 9.00
C GLU A 118 -14.51 -5.38 7.96
N ARG A 119 -13.19 -5.28 7.75
CA ARG A 119 -12.43 -6.07 6.76
C ARG A 119 -11.51 -7.11 7.38
N ALA A 120 -11.45 -7.20 8.71
CA ALA A 120 -10.47 -8.00 9.43
C ALA A 120 -10.57 -9.48 9.04
N GLU A 121 -11.78 -10.01 8.87
CA GLU A 121 -11.98 -11.40 8.48
C GLU A 121 -11.52 -11.69 7.05
N ALA A 122 -11.82 -10.79 6.11
CA ALA A 122 -11.32 -10.91 4.74
C ALA A 122 -9.78 -10.82 4.67
N VAL A 123 -9.15 -10.03 5.55
CA VAL A 123 -7.69 -9.96 5.64
C VAL A 123 -7.12 -11.25 6.25
N ARG A 124 -7.78 -11.82 7.25
CA ARG A 124 -7.39 -13.11 7.85
C ARG A 124 -7.48 -14.26 6.87
N SER A 125 -8.55 -14.34 6.07
CA SER A 125 -8.73 -15.42 5.10
C SER A 125 -7.69 -15.40 3.98
N VAL A 126 -7.32 -14.22 3.48
CA VAL A 126 -6.25 -14.06 2.49
C VAL A 126 -4.89 -14.44 3.08
N ARG A 127 -4.59 -14.03 4.32
CA ARG A 127 -3.35 -14.43 5.01
C ARG A 127 -3.29 -15.95 5.26
N GLY A 128 -4.41 -16.56 5.65
CA GLY A 128 -4.52 -18.00 5.85
C GLY A 128 -4.33 -18.80 4.57
N ALA A 129 -4.81 -18.28 3.43
CA ALA A 129 -4.64 -18.91 2.12
C ALA A 129 -3.17 -18.89 1.64
N SER A 130 -2.44 -17.77 1.84
CA SER A 130 -1.01 -17.69 1.49
C SER A 130 -0.13 -18.58 2.37
N ALA A 131 -0.43 -18.70 3.68
CA ALA A 131 0.35 -19.55 4.59
C ALA A 131 0.23 -21.06 4.30
N LYS A 132 -0.84 -21.50 3.63
CA LYS A 132 -1.01 -22.88 3.18
C LYS A 132 -0.16 -23.18 1.94
N SER A 133 -0.10 -22.23 1.00
CA SER A 133 0.72 -22.32 -0.22
C SER A 133 2.23 -22.35 0.06
N GLU A 134 2.73 -21.57 1.03
CA GLU A 134 4.16 -21.59 1.39
C GLU A 134 4.58 -22.90 2.09
N ARG A 135 3.65 -23.52 2.87
CA ARG A 135 3.92 -24.80 3.53
C ARG A 135 3.96 -25.98 2.55
N GLU A 136 3.14 -25.97 1.49
CA GLU A 136 3.19 -26.99 0.43
C GLU A 136 4.46 -26.86 -0.44
N ALA A 137 4.95 -25.64 -0.67
CA ALA A 137 6.20 -25.40 -1.40
C ALA A 137 7.44 -25.91 -0.64
N VAL A 138 7.48 -25.80 0.70
CA VAL A 138 8.59 -26.31 1.52
C VAL A 138 8.58 -27.85 1.62
N VAL A 139 7.40 -28.48 1.65
CA VAL A 139 7.30 -29.96 1.70
C VAL A 139 7.62 -30.63 0.35
N GLY A 140 7.45 -29.91 -0.77
CA GLY A 140 7.78 -30.40 -2.10
C GLY A 140 9.28 -30.34 -2.47
N ALA A 141 10.10 -29.59 -1.73
CA ALA A 141 11.54 -29.44 -2.00
C ALA A 141 12.42 -30.45 -1.23
N SER A 142 11.82 -31.42 -0.54
CA SER A 142 12.52 -32.51 0.17
C SER A 142 12.17 -33.90 -0.39
N ARG A 143 11.86 -34.00 -1.69
CA ARG A 143 11.73 -35.28 -2.40
C ARG A 143 12.69 -35.34 -3.57
#